data_AF-A0A5A5T8A1-F1
#
_entry.id   AF-A0A5A5T8A1-F1
#
_cell.length_a   1.000
_cell.length_b   1.000
_cell.length_c   1.000
_cell.angle_alpha   90.00
_cell.angle_beta   90.00
_cell.angle_gamma   90.00
#
_symmetry.space_group_name_H-M   'P 1'
#
loop_
_entity.id
_entity.type
_entity.pdbx_description
1 polymer ?
#
loop_
_entity_poly.entity_id
_entity_poly.type
_entity_poly.pdbx_seq_one_letter_code
_entity_poly.pdbx_strand_id
1 'polypeptide(L)'
;MIVWVHGFDWEAYTRYVMPAFKDWLLEANTAPLYQLYSQTLCAREEQFLPPALYSSRTWTRAQSFVAQLPQGAHTRREYQILCNAETFTSLSDRYVHHHPPQLYPNSDALRSIWGALIAEYCQVSFTLPREAAHEGEMERKPEELSAKQMTDQGEILSLLYAAGLGALAGESSQPPATQSKPFVNNQLDSEEEEEEWTNRGGTSRAWHGTHIGKYPTTLHLRGWLAGISIRALALFELLACGRRQLPFGYRSGELYEDTIGYLTPDEVVQFAQCLRHAQAPDPLLAQLDYTKFRHQQNSRQEFRMLDEVLPAHATALLTVTRMAAQYHLGLLCRI
;
A
#
# COMPACT_ATOMS: atom_id res chain seq x y z
N MET A 1 8.44 3.24 -2.48
CA MET A 1 6.97 3.29 -2.35
C MET A 1 6.40 2.30 -3.34
N ILE A 2 5.32 1.60 -2.98
CA ILE A 2 4.71 0.58 -3.82
C ILE A 2 3.19 0.78 -3.74
N VAL A 3 2.54 0.93 -4.89
CA VAL A 3 1.09 1.13 -4.99
C VAL A 3 0.37 -0.21 -4.93
N TRP A 4 -0.50 -0.34 -3.92
CA TRP A 4 -1.33 -1.51 -3.66
C TRP A 4 -2.81 -1.17 -3.84
N VAL A 5 -3.59 -2.12 -4.33
CA VAL A 5 -5.05 -2.05 -4.39
C VAL A 5 -5.65 -3.20 -3.59
N HIS A 6 -6.60 -2.88 -2.72
CA HIS A 6 -7.31 -3.82 -1.87
C HIS A 6 -8.80 -3.78 -2.15
N GLY A 7 -9.48 -4.90 -1.89
CA GLY A 7 -10.93 -4.89 -1.75
C GLY A 7 -11.29 -4.12 -0.49
N PHE A 8 -12.39 -3.38 -0.55
CA PHE A 8 -12.85 -2.58 0.57
C PHE A 8 -14.33 -2.87 0.85
N ASP A 9 -14.58 -3.45 2.01
CA ASP A 9 -15.92 -3.76 2.49
C ASP A 9 -16.61 -2.47 2.95
N TRP A 10 -17.36 -1.87 2.03
CA TRP A 10 -18.12 -0.65 2.27
C TRP A 10 -19.25 -0.88 3.28
N GLU A 11 -19.82 -2.08 3.34
CA GLU A 11 -20.87 -2.40 4.31
C GLU A 11 -20.28 -2.41 5.72
N ALA A 12 -19.15 -3.10 5.93
CA ALA A 12 -18.49 -3.10 7.23
C ALA A 12 -18.08 -1.68 7.67
N TYR A 13 -17.57 -0.87 6.74
CA TYR A 13 -17.19 0.51 7.01
C TYR A 13 -18.38 1.39 7.44
N THR A 14 -19.48 1.31 6.70
CA THR A 14 -20.70 2.10 6.95
C THR A 14 -21.45 1.64 8.20
N ARG A 15 -21.42 0.34 8.51
CA ARG A 15 -22.21 -0.27 9.57
C ARG A 15 -21.52 -0.26 10.93
N TYR A 16 -20.19 -0.38 10.95
CA TYR A 16 -19.43 -0.54 12.20
C TYR A 16 -18.50 0.63 12.46
N VAL A 17 -17.65 0.99 11.48
CA VAL A 17 -16.57 1.96 11.68
C VAL A 17 -17.11 3.39 11.78
N MET A 18 -17.85 3.86 10.77
CA MET A 18 -18.34 5.24 10.73
C MET A 18 -19.29 5.58 11.90
N PRO A 19 -20.26 4.74 12.29
CA PRO A 19 -21.12 5.01 13.44
C PRO A 19 -20.33 5.09 14.75
N ALA A 20 -19.35 4.21 14.97
CA ALA A 20 -18.53 4.26 16.18
C ALA A 20 -17.70 5.55 16.28
N PHE A 21 -17.19 6.06 15.15
CA PHE A 21 -16.53 7.37 15.10
C PHE A 21 -17.51 8.53 15.34
N LYS A 22 -18.71 8.44 14.78
CA LYS A 22 -19.77 9.43 14.95
C LYS A 22 -20.12 9.61 16.42
N ASP A 23 -20.39 8.50 17.11
CA ASP A 23 -20.77 8.48 18.53
C ASP A 23 -19.63 9.05 19.40
N TRP A 24 -18.39 8.72 19.06
CA TRP A 24 -17.24 9.23 19.79
C TRP A 24 -17.03 10.74 19.61
N LEU A 25 -17.03 11.22 18.37
CA LEU A 25 -16.73 12.63 18.07
C LEU A 25 -17.87 13.59 18.44
N LEU A 26 -19.13 13.12 18.38
CA LEU A 26 -20.31 13.97 18.61
C LEU A 26 -20.91 13.84 20.00
N GLU A 27 -20.87 12.64 20.58
CA GLU A 27 -21.55 12.31 21.86
C GLU A 27 -20.54 12.01 22.98
N ALA A 28 -19.25 12.03 22.68
CA ALA A 28 -18.17 11.62 23.60
C ALA A 28 -18.32 10.17 24.10
N ASN A 29 -19.10 9.34 23.41
CA ASN A 29 -19.28 7.94 23.76
C ASN A 29 -18.12 7.11 23.19
N THR A 30 -17.23 6.66 24.07
CA THR A 30 -16.02 5.92 23.69
C THR A 30 -16.23 4.42 23.54
N ALA A 31 -17.30 3.87 24.13
CA ALA A 31 -17.45 2.43 24.31
C ALA A 31 -17.47 1.63 22.99
N PRO A 32 -18.26 2.02 21.96
CA PRO A 32 -18.34 1.27 20.71
C PRO A 32 -17.00 1.23 19.97
N LEU A 33 -16.32 2.38 19.89
CA LEU A 33 -15.06 2.47 19.17
C LEU A 33 -13.92 1.78 19.91
N TYR A 34 -13.87 1.89 21.24
CA TYR A 34 -12.86 1.18 22.03
C TYR A 34 -12.99 -0.33 21.89
N GLN A 35 -14.23 -0.85 21.88
CA GLN A 35 -14.49 -2.26 21.66
C GLN A 35 -13.92 -2.74 20.32
N LEU A 36 -14.17 -1.99 19.24
CA LEU A 36 -13.61 -2.31 17.93
C LEU A 36 -12.07 -2.20 17.92
N TYR A 37 -11.51 -1.12 18.47
CA TYR A 37 -10.07 -0.86 18.49
C TYR A 37 -9.32 -1.93 19.26
N SER A 38 -9.82 -2.36 20.42
CA SER A 38 -9.18 -3.37 21.28
C SER A 38 -8.92 -4.72 20.58
N GLN A 39 -9.66 -5.01 19.50
CA GLN A 39 -9.49 -6.23 18.72
C GLN A 39 -8.44 -6.09 17.61
N THR A 40 -8.03 -4.87 17.25
CA THR A 40 -7.03 -4.63 16.20
C THR A 40 -5.64 -5.09 16.62
N LEU A 41 -4.79 -5.41 15.63
CA LEU A 41 -3.38 -5.70 15.87
C LEU A 41 -2.66 -4.57 16.61
N CYS A 42 -2.89 -3.32 16.23
CA CYS A 42 -2.30 -2.15 16.86
C CYS A 42 -2.58 -2.11 18.38
N ALA A 43 -3.82 -2.34 18.79
CA ALA A 43 -4.17 -2.38 20.21
C ALA A 43 -3.52 -3.56 20.95
N ARG A 44 -3.40 -4.72 20.30
CA ARG A 44 -2.77 -5.91 20.89
C ARG A 44 -1.26 -5.70 21.08
N GLU A 45 -0.59 -5.09 20.10
CA GLU A 45 0.84 -4.75 20.21
C GLU A 45 1.10 -3.75 21.34
N GLU A 46 0.22 -2.76 21.50
CA GLU A 46 0.32 -1.77 22.58
C GLU A 46 0.13 -2.35 23.99
N GLN A 47 -0.42 -3.57 24.13
CA GLN A 47 -0.53 -4.26 25.43
C GLN A 47 0.85 -4.64 25.99
N PHE A 48 1.85 -4.84 25.13
CA PHE A 48 3.21 -5.22 25.53
C PHE A 48 4.11 -4.04 25.90
N LEU A 49 3.62 -2.80 25.75
CA LEU A 49 4.36 -1.61 26.15
C LEU A 49 4.54 -1.58 27.69
N PRO A 50 5.68 -1.11 28.20
CA PRO A 50 5.87 -0.94 29.64
C PRO A 50 4.93 0.16 30.20
N PRO A 51 4.55 0.10 31.49
CA PRO A 51 3.65 1.09 32.11
C PRO A 51 4.08 2.55 31.94
N ALA A 52 5.38 2.82 31.91
CA ALA A 52 5.94 4.15 31.70
C ALA A 52 5.56 4.76 30.34
N LEU A 53 5.19 3.94 29.34
CA LEU A 53 4.82 4.37 28.00
C LEU A 53 3.30 4.34 27.75
N TYR A 54 2.48 4.10 28.77
CA TYR A 54 1.01 4.03 28.60
C TYR A 54 0.38 5.34 28.13
N SER A 55 0.98 6.49 28.47
CA SER A 55 0.56 7.80 27.95
C SER A 55 0.82 7.95 26.45
N SER A 56 1.80 7.22 25.91
CA SER A 56 2.16 7.22 24.49
C SER A 56 1.31 6.28 23.64
N ARG A 57 0.43 5.48 24.26
CA ARG A 57 -0.51 4.61 23.53
C ARG A 57 -1.41 5.44 22.62
N THR A 58 -1.69 4.89 21.45
CA THR A 58 -2.49 5.53 20.41
C THR A 58 -3.89 5.85 20.92
N TRP A 59 -4.52 4.91 21.63
CA TRP A 59 -5.83 5.16 22.26
C TRP A 59 -5.81 6.35 23.23
N THR A 60 -4.85 6.38 24.15
CA THR A 60 -4.73 7.44 25.16
C THR A 60 -4.54 8.82 24.52
N ARG A 61 -3.65 8.89 23.51
CA ARG A 61 -3.39 10.11 22.74
C ARG A 61 -4.63 10.58 21.98
N ALA A 62 -5.32 9.67 21.29
CA ALA A 62 -6.52 10.00 20.55
C ALA A 62 -7.67 10.45 21.47
N GLN A 63 -7.84 9.81 22.63
CA GLN A 63 -8.84 10.21 23.61
C GLN A 63 -8.59 11.63 24.16
N SER A 64 -7.32 11.94 24.46
CA SER A 64 -6.94 13.30 24.88
C SER A 64 -7.18 14.33 23.79
N PHE A 65 -6.90 13.98 22.53
CA PHE A 65 -7.19 14.83 21.38
C PHE A 65 -8.68 15.07 21.20
N VAL A 66 -9.51 14.01 21.20
CA VAL A 66 -10.97 14.13 21.03
C VAL A 66 -11.61 14.94 22.15
N ALA A 67 -11.12 14.83 23.38
CA ALA A 67 -11.59 15.65 24.50
C ALA A 67 -11.30 17.16 24.33
N GLN A 68 -10.31 17.52 23.51
CA GLN A 68 -9.94 18.92 23.21
C GLN A 68 -10.61 19.46 21.95
N LEU A 69 -11.38 18.63 21.21
CA LEU A 69 -12.01 19.06 19.97
C LEU A 69 -13.08 20.14 20.21
N PRO A 70 -13.11 21.20 19.38
CA PRO A 70 -14.16 22.22 19.47
C PRO A 70 -15.55 21.64 19.22
N GLN A 71 -16.50 21.99 20.08
CA GLN A 71 -17.89 21.50 20.06
C GLN A 71 -18.90 22.55 19.57
N GLY A 72 -18.46 23.51 18.76
CA GLY A 72 -19.34 24.51 18.15
C GLY A 72 -20.31 23.89 17.14
N ALA A 73 -21.43 24.57 16.85
CA ALA A 73 -22.43 24.08 15.90
C ALA A 73 -21.84 23.81 14.50
N HIS A 74 -20.89 24.62 14.06
CA HIS A 74 -20.17 24.43 12.79
C HIS A 74 -19.29 23.17 12.81
N THR A 75 -18.44 23.03 13.82
CA THR A 75 -17.49 21.89 13.90
C THR A 75 -18.21 20.57 14.11
N ARG A 76 -19.33 20.55 14.86
CA ARG A 76 -20.18 19.37 14.96
C ARG A 76 -20.79 18.95 13.62
N ARG A 77 -21.15 19.91 12.76
CA ARG A 77 -21.62 19.60 11.40
C ARG A 77 -20.50 19.00 10.55
N GLU A 78 -19.26 19.50 10.68
CA GLU A 78 -18.11 18.92 9.99
C GLU A 78 -17.81 17.49 10.46
N TYR A 79 -17.89 17.22 11.76
CA TYR A 79 -17.75 15.85 12.30
C TYR A 79 -18.88 14.93 11.83
N GLN A 80 -20.11 15.42 11.73
CA GLN A 80 -21.23 14.66 11.16
C GLN A 80 -20.97 14.25 9.70
N ILE A 81 -20.38 15.15 8.91
CA ILE A 81 -19.98 14.86 7.52
C ILE A 81 -18.83 13.85 7.51
N LEU A 82 -17.79 14.04 8.32
CA LEU A 82 -16.66 13.10 8.44
C LEU A 82 -17.08 11.67 8.78
N CYS A 83 -18.15 11.51 9.56
CA CYS A 83 -18.66 10.22 9.98
C CYS A 83 -19.90 9.76 9.18
N ASN A 84 -20.16 10.34 8.01
CA ASN A 84 -21.23 9.90 7.13
C ASN A 84 -20.68 9.30 5.82
N ALA A 85 -20.73 7.97 5.70
CA ALA A 85 -20.27 7.26 4.52
C ALA A 85 -20.97 7.70 3.22
N GLU A 86 -22.23 8.12 3.27
CA GLU A 86 -22.97 8.59 2.07
C GLU A 86 -22.40 9.91 1.52
N THR A 87 -21.75 10.70 2.38
CA THR A 87 -21.06 11.93 1.97
C THR A 87 -19.70 11.70 1.31
N PHE A 88 -19.31 10.44 1.13
CA PHE A 88 -18.09 10.00 0.44
C PHE A 88 -18.44 9.18 -0.81
N THR A 89 -19.43 9.66 -1.58
CA THR A 89 -19.89 9.09 -2.85
C THR A 89 -19.63 10.05 -4.02
N SER A 90 -19.79 9.57 -5.26
CA SER A 90 -19.54 10.33 -6.51
C SER A 90 -20.19 11.73 -6.60
N LEU A 91 -21.36 11.93 -5.98
CA LEU A 91 -22.06 13.23 -5.98
C LEU A 91 -21.58 14.17 -4.88
N SER A 92 -21.13 13.63 -3.75
CA SER A 92 -20.69 14.40 -2.58
C SER A 92 -19.20 14.76 -2.63
N ASP A 93 -18.39 14.05 -3.42
CA ASP A 93 -16.96 14.37 -3.59
C ASP A 93 -16.73 15.74 -4.21
N ARG A 94 -17.62 16.24 -5.06
CA ARG A 94 -17.51 17.64 -5.54
C ARG A 94 -17.60 18.63 -4.38
N TYR A 95 -18.48 18.37 -3.42
CA TYR A 95 -18.63 19.22 -2.24
C TYR A 95 -17.45 19.06 -1.27
N VAL A 96 -17.04 17.83 -0.99
CA VAL A 96 -15.88 17.51 -0.12
C VAL A 96 -14.56 17.99 -0.74
N HIS A 97 -14.41 17.97 -2.06
CA HIS A 97 -13.22 18.48 -2.74
C HIS A 97 -13.12 20.02 -2.64
N HIS A 98 -14.25 20.73 -2.64
CA HIS A 98 -14.28 22.19 -2.48
C HIS A 98 -14.25 22.63 -1.00
N HIS A 99 -14.74 21.79 -0.10
CA HIS A 99 -14.80 22.03 1.33
C HIS A 99 -14.45 20.75 2.10
N PRO A 100 -13.17 20.31 2.09
CA PRO A 100 -12.78 19.09 2.79
C PRO A 100 -13.00 19.34 4.28
N PRO A 101 -13.84 18.56 4.97
CA PRO A 101 -13.96 18.70 6.40
C PRO A 101 -12.59 18.32 6.99
N GLN A 102 -11.92 19.29 7.61
CA GLN A 102 -10.60 19.07 8.16
C GLN A 102 -10.71 18.70 9.63
N LEU A 103 -10.14 17.55 9.99
CA LEU A 103 -9.67 17.37 11.35
C LEU A 103 -8.46 18.27 11.58
N TYR A 104 -8.40 18.88 12.75
CA TYR A 104 -7.29 19.72 13.16
C TYR A 104 -5.94 19.00 12.95
N PRO A 105 -4.87 19.73 12.61
CA PRO A 105 -3.64 19.19 12.04
C PRO A 105 -2.82 18.24 12.94
N ASN A 106 -3.28 17.88 14.13
CA ASN A 106 -2.58 17.00 15.08
C ASN A 106 -3.44 15.76 15.44
N SER A 107 -4.05 15.12 14.45
CA SER A 107 -4.96 13.99 14.65
C SER A 107 -4.33 12.62 14.40
N ASP A 108 -3.00 12.52 14.41
CA ASP A 108 -2.26 11.32 13.97
C ASP A 108 -2.68 10.06 14.74
N ALA A 109 -2.93 10.18 16.05
CA ALA A 109 -3.46 9.09 16.87
C ALA A 109 -4.90 8.67 16.48
N LEU A 110 -5.74 9.64 16.11
CA LEU A 110 -7.11 9.37 15.63
C LEU A 110 -7.08 8.64 14.28
N ARG A 111 -6.19 9.07 13.38
CA ARG A 111 -5.99 8.43 12.08
C ARG A 111 -5.39 7.03 12.21
N SER A 112 -4.47 6.83 13.14
CA SER A 112 -3.91 5.50 13.46
C SER A 112 -5.01 4.52 13.91
N ILE A 113 -5.93 4.97 14.80
CA ILE A 113 -7.10 4.16 15.19
C ILE A 113 -7.97 3.85 13.97
N TRP A 114 -8.28 4.86 13.17
CA TRP A 114 -9.10 4.70 11.98
C TRP A 114 -8.50 3.72 10.97
N GLY A 115 -7.20 3.85 10.68
CA GLY A 115 -6.47 2.98 9.77
C GLY A 115 -6.36 1.54 10.28
N ALA A 116 -6.16 1.36 11.59
CA ALA A 116 -6.18 0.04 12.22
C ALA A 116 -7.56 -0.63 12.10
N LEU A 117 -8.65 0.14 12.25
CA LEU A 117 -10.01 -0.36 12.08
C LEU A 117 -10.33 -0.71 10.63
N ILE A 118 -9.92 0.12 9.67
CA ILE A 118 -10.06 -0.20 8.23
C ILE A 118 -9.36 -1.50 7.90
N ALA A 119 -8.14 -1.65 8.38
CA ALA A 119 -7.35 -2.83 8.09
C ALA A 119 -7.93 -4.12 8.66
N GLU A 120 -8.41 -4.07 9.90
CA GLU A 120 -8.94 -5.24 10.59
C GLU A 120 -10.33 -5.63 10.06
N TYR A 121 -11.20 -4.65 9.77
CA TYR A 121 -12.61 -4.91 9.50
C TYR A 121 -13.06 -4.66 8.07
N CYS A 122 -12.36 -3.80 7.32
CA CYS A 122 -12.85 -3.35 6.00
C CYS A 122 -11.95 -3.82 4.85
N GLN A 123 -10.70 -4.18 5.12
CA GLN A 123 -9.75 -4.55 4.07
C GLN A 123 -9.91 -6.03 3.69
N VAL A 124 -10.21 -6.29 2.43
CA VAL A 124 -10.30 -7.63 1.85
C VAL A 124 -9.09 -7.86 0.96
N SER A 125 -8.25 -8.83 1.33
CA SER A 125 -7.12 -9.26 0.51
C SER A 125 -7.60 -10.22 -0.58
N PHE A 126 -7.36 -9.86 -1.83
CA PHE A 126 -7.53 -10.78 -2.95
C PHE A 126 -6.28 -11.63 -3.07
N THR A 127 -6.35 -12.91 -2.70
CA THR A 127 -5.31 -13.86 -3.10
C THR A 127 -5.48 -14.13 -4.57
N LEU A 128 -4.65 -13.49 -5.40
CA LEU A 128 -4.52 -13.85 -6.81
C LEU A 128 -4.04 -15.31 -6.87
N PRO A 129 -4.68 -16.19 -7.66
CA PRO A 129 -4.10 -17.48 -7.98
C PRO A 129 -2.74 -17.20 -8.63
N ARG A 130 -1.67 -17.57 -7.95
CA ARG A 130 -0.34 -17.62 -8.54
C ARG A 130 -0.47 -18.56 -9.75
N GLU A 131 -0.29 -18.05 -10.96
CA GLU A 131 -0.25 -18.90 -12.15
C GLU A 131 0.75 -20.02 -11.86
N ALA A 132 0.24 -21.25 -11.88
CA ALA A 132 1.00 -22.45 -11.61
C ALA A 132 2.08 -22.58 -12.69
N ALA A 133 3.27 -22.04 -12.39
CA ALA A 133 4.47 -22.40 -13.10
C ALA A 133 4.78 -23.87 -12.75
N HIS A 134 4.47 -24.75 -13.70
CA HIS A 134 5.03 -26.08 -13.91
C HIS A 134 5.54 -26.83 -12.65
N GLU A 135 4.65 -27.52 -11.96
CA GLU A 135 5.02 -28.76 -11.28
C GLU A 135 4.14 -29.88 -11.83
N GLY A 136 4.62 -30.46 -12.93
CA GLY A 136 4.21 -31.79 -13.31
C GLY A 136 4.77 -32.78 -12.30
N GLU A 137 3.87 -33.55 -11.69
CA GLU A 137 4.19 -34.74 -10.94
C GLU A 137 5.13 -35.65 -11.75
N MET A 138 6.34 -35.87 -11.24
CA MET A 138 7.05 -37.12 -11.47
C MET A 138 7.74 -37.52 -10.18
N GLU A 139 7.17 -38.52 -9.51
CA GLU A 139 7.83 -39.31 -8.49
C GLU A 139 9.21 -39.77 -8.96
N ARG A 140 10.25 -39.54 -8.15
CA ARG A 140 11.32 -40.53 -7.89
C ARG A 140 12.09 -40.19 -6.61
N LYS A 141 12.38 -41.26 -5.88
CA LYS A 141 13.04 -41.37 -4.57
C LYS A 141 14.52 -40.91 -4.57
N PRO A 142 15.15 -40.76 -3.38
CA PRO A 142 16.31 -39.91 -3.14
C PRO A 142 17.63 -40.65 -3.36
N GLU A 143 18.62 -39.96 -3.93
CA GLU A 143 20.07 -40.08 -3.66
C GLU A 143 20.83 -39.04 -4.48
N GLU A 144 21.99 -38.60 -3.96
CA GLU A 144 22.96 -37.64 -4.54
C GLU A 144 22.77 -36.12 -4.26
N LEU A 145 22.77 -35.79 -2.96
CA LEU A 145 23.28 -34.50 -2.45
C LEU A 145 24.77 -34.64 -2.12
N SER A 146 25.69 -34.40 -3.07
CA SER A 146 27.09 -34.03 -2.77
C SER A 146 27.85 -33.71 -4.07
N ALA A 147 27.89 -32.44 -4.49
CA ALA A 147 28.90 -31.95 -5.46
C ALA A 147 28.87 -30.42 -5.70
N LYS A 148 27.82 -29.69 -5.31
CA LYS A 148 27.68 -28.25 -5.66
C LYS A 148 28.09 -27.23 -4.59
N GLN A 149 28.59 -27.67 -3.42
CA GLN A 149 28.98 -26.77 -2.33
C GLN A 149 30.49 -26.49 -2.21
N MET A 150 31.34 -27.10 -3.03
CA MET A 150 32.81 -26.89 -2.95
C MET A 150 33.39 -25.92 -3.99
N THR A 151 32.57 -25.32 -4.87
CA THR A 151 33.04 -24.36 -5.88
C THR A 151 32.96 -22.90 -5.47
N ASP A 152 32.11 -22.53 -4.49
CA ASP A 152 31.91 -21.12 -4.10
C ASP A 152 32.99 -20.53 -3.19
N GLN A 153 33.66 -21.35 -2.37
CA GLN A 153 34.65 -20.82 -1.41
C GLN A 153 35.97 -20.41 -2.07
N GLY A 154 36.33 -21.03 -3.21
CA GLY A 154 37.57 -20.70 -3.94
C GLY A 154 37.50 -19.37 -4.67
N GLU A 155 36.31 -18.99 -5.15
CA GLU A 155 36.11 -17.72 -5.87
C GLU A 155 36.09 -16.53 -4.91
N ILE A 156 35.47 -16.69 -3.72
CA ILE A 156 35.45 -15.67 -2.67
C ILE A 156 36.87 -15.41 -2.13
N LEU A 157 37.67 -16.45 -1.90
CA LEU A 157 39.06 -16.30 -1.46
C LEU A 157 39.95 -15.65 -2.53
N SER A 158 39.70 -15.95 -3.81
CA SER A 158 40.44 -15.35 -4.93
C SER A 158 40.11 -13.86 -5.10
N LEU A 159 38.86 -13.48 -4.87
CA LEU A 159 38.41 -12.07 -4.88
C LEU A 159 38.99 -11.28 -3.70
N LEU A 160 39.08 -11.89 -2.51
CA LEU A 160 39.65 -11.23 -1.32
C LEU A 160 41.17 -10.99 -1.46
N TYR A 161 41.91 -11.89 -2.10
CA TYR A 161 43.33 -11.70 -2.40
C TYR A 161 43.56 -10.67 -3.52
N ALA A 162 42.73 -10.67 -4.57
CA ALA A 162 42.84 -9.72 -5.69
C ALA A 162 42.57 -8.27 -5.26
N ALA A 163 41.72 -8.05 -4.26
CA ALA A 163 41.43 -6.74 -3.68
C ALA A 163 42.49 -6.24 -2.68
N GLY A 164 43.59 -6.98 -2.46
CA GLY A 164 44.62 -6.63 -1.49
C GLY A 164 44.19 -6.80 -0.02
N LEU A 165 43.07 -7.50 0.22
CA LEU A 165 42.45 -7.72 1.53
C LEU A 165 42.83 -9.08 2.14
N GLY A 166 44.04 -9.59 1.82
CA GLY A 166 44.49 -10.92 2.26
C GLY A 166 44.54 -11.11 3.78
N ALA A 167 44.58 -10.03 4.57
CA ALA A 167 44.49 -10.09 6.03
C ALA A 167 43.09 -10.48 6.54
N LEU A 168 42.01 -10.14 5.79
CA LEU A 168 40.62 -10.46 6.14
C LEU A 168 40.24 -11.92 5.89
N ALA A 169 40.99 -12.65 5.05
CA ALA A 169 40.79 -14.08 4.83
C ALA A 169 41.14 -14.93 6.07
N GLY A 170 41.97 -14.39 6.99
CA GLY A 170 42.31 -15.02 8.26
C GLY A 170 41.34 -14.70 9.41
N GLU A 171 40.54 -13.63 9.28
CA GLU A 171 39.71 -13.10 10.38
C GLU A 171 38.25 -13.59 10.35
N SER A 172 37.81 -14.32 9.31
CA SER A 172 36.46 -14.92 9.23
C SER A 172 36.22 -16.09 10.20
N SER A 173 37.10 -16.30 11.18
CA SER A 173 37.02 -17.40 12.14
C SER A 173 36.63 -16.99 13.57
N GLN A 174 36.41 -15.71 13.92
CA GLN A 174 35.98 -15.32 15.29
C GLN A 174 35.07 -14.06 15.36
N PRO A 175 34.12 -13.96 16.33
CA PRO A 175 33.22 -12.81 16.51
C PRO A 175 33.62 -11.92 17.73
N PRO A 176 32.91 -10.83 18.10
CA PRO A 176 33.08 -9.45 17.59
C PRO A 176 33.38 -8.39 18.70
N ALA A 177 33.83 -7.17 18.35
CA ALA A 177 33.76 -5.99 19.23
C ALA A 177 33.82 -4.62 18.50
N THR A 178 32.73 -3.84 18.64
CA THR A 178 32.54 -2.38 18.78
C THR A 178 33.35 -1.28 18.02
N GLN A 179 32.55 -0.31 17.48
CA GLN A 179 32.78 1.14 17.24
C GLN A 179 33.71 1.50 16.05
N SER A 180 33.48 2.51 15.18
CA SER A 180 32.76 3.79 15.20
C SER A 180 32.60 4.38 13.76
N LYS A 181 31.67 5.33 13.55
CA LYS A 181 31.44 6.16 12.32
C LYS A 181 32.48 7.31 12.23
N PRO A 182 32.76 8.01 11.08
CA PRO A 182 31.75 8.72 10.23
C PRO A 182 32.01 8.96 8.70
N PHE A 183 30.90 9.17 7.97
CA PHE A 183 30.55 10.08 6.84
C PHE A 183 31.56 10.46 5.71
N VAL A 184 31.17 10.23 4.42
CA VAL A 184 30.85 11.23 3.33
C VAL A 184 30.76 10.54 1.92
N ASN A 185 29.63 10.75 1.24
CA ASN A 185 29.28 10.76 -0.21
C ASN A 185 29.92 9.81 -1.27
N ASN A 186 29.09 9.07 -2.01
CA ASN A 186 28.59 9.46 -3.36
C ASN A 186 27.73 8.33 -4.01
N GLN A 187 26.50 8.69 -4.37
CA GLN A 187 25.85 8.49 -5.69
C GLN A 187 26.28 7.28 -6.55
N LEU A 188 25.43 6.24 -6.58
CA LEU A 188 25.17 5.37 -7.73
C LEU A 188 23.92 4.53 -7.41
N ASP A 189 22.82 4.85 -8.10
CA ASP A 189 21.61 4.02 -8.13
C ASP A 189 21.94 2.75 -8.92
N SER A 190 22.21 1.65 -8.20
CA SER A 190 22.33 0.30 -8.76
C SER A 190 21.05 -0.47 -8.46
N GLU A 191 20.24 -0.69 -9.50
CA GLU A 191 19.05 -1.55 -9.54
C GLU A 191 19.44 -3.04 -9.47
N GLU A 192 20.02 -3.49 -8.35
CA GLU A 192 20.30 -4.92 -8.07
C GLU A 192 19.47 -5.49 -6.91
N GLU A 193 18.33 -4.87 -6.57
CA GLU A 193 17.42 -5.34 -5.50
C GLU A 193 16.13 -6.02 -6.00
N GLU A 194 16.11 -6.65 -7.17
CA GLU A 194 14.91 -7.36 -7.65
C GLU A 194 14.69 -8.76 -7.04
N GLU A 195 15.62 -9.32 -6.26
CA GLU A 195 15.48 -10.68 -5.69
C GLU A 195 15.49 -10.79 -4.14
N GLU A 196 15.78 -9.73 -3.37
CA GLU A 196 15.95 -9.85 -1.90
C GLU A 196 14.67 -9.57 -1.07
N TRP A 197 13.60 -9.06 -1.68
CA TRP A 197 12.41 -8.63 -0.93
C TRP A 197 11.37 -9.74 -0.67
N THR A 198 11.52 -10.93 -1.25
CA THR A 198 10.60 -12.06 -1.00
C THR A 198 11.04 -12.99 0.13
N ASN A 199 12.27 -12.86 0.66
CA ASN A 199 12.87 -13.89 1.53
C ASN A 199 13.40 -13.41 2.90
N ARG A 200 12.98 -12.25 3.42
CA ARG A 200 13.17 -11.97 4.85
C ARG A 200 12.07 -12.62 5.68
N GLY A 201 12.36 -13.83 6.13
CA GLY A 201 11.62 -14.53 7.17
C GLY A 201 11.50 -13.69 8.44
N GLY A 202 10.27 -13.26 8.70
CA GLY A 202 9.83 -12.62 9.93
C GLY A 202 8.31 -12.56 9.86
N THR A 203 7.63 -13.12 10.84
CA THR A 203 6.18 -13.35 10.92
C THR A 203 5.34 -12.06 10.90
N SER A 204 5.31 -11.36 9.78
CA SER A 204 4.30 -10.36 9.48
C SER A 204 3.32 -11.01 8.52
N ARG A 205 2.07 -11.15 8.96
CA ARG A 205 0.94 -11.57 8.13
C ARG A 205 0.70 -10.44 7.14
N ALA A 206 1.57 -10.34 6.13
CA ALA A 206 1.72 -9.11 5.38
C ALA A 206 0.42 -8.80 4.64
N TRP A 207 0.10 -7.51 4.65
CA TRP A 207 -1.16 -6.95 4.21
C TRP A 207 -1.15 -6.87 2.68
N HIS A 208 -1.03 -8.03 2.03
CA HIS A 208 -0.76 -8.10 0.59
C HIS A 208 -2.01 -7.70 -0.19
N GLY A 209 -2.00 -6.48 -0.72
CA GLY A 209 -2.93 -6.06 -1.77
C GLY A 209 -2.47 -6.56 -3.13
N THR A 210 -3.19 -6.16 -4.17
CA THR A 210 -2.75 -6.32 -5.55
C THR A 210 -1.77 -5.19 -5.90
N HIS A 211 -0.53 -5.52 -6.22
CA HIS A 211 0.48 -4.55 -6.65
C HIS A 211 0.15 -4.00 -8.04
N ILE A 212 0.06 -2.67 -8.16
CA ILE A 212 -0.23 -1.99 -9.44
C ILE A 212 0.86 -1.04 -9.92
N GLY A 213 2.00 -0.94 -9.23
CA GLY A 213 3.17 -0.17 -9.63
C GLY A 213 3.94 0.41 -8.45
N LYS A 214 5.05 1.10 -8.71
CA LYS A 214 5.90 1.68 -7.64
C LYS A 214 5.39 3.04 -7.15
N TYR A 215 5.11 3.99 -8.05
CA TYR A 215 4.66 5.33 -7.67
C TYR A 215 3.36 5.71 -8.38
N PRO A 216 2.44 6.44 -7.73
CA PRO A 216 1.21 6.94 -8.36
C PRO A 216 1.47 7.76 -9.62
N THR A 217 2.52 8.59 -9.58
CA THR A 217 2.93 9.46 -10.69
C THR A 217 3.53 8.70 -11.86
N THR A 218 3.94 7.45 -11.66
CA THR A 218 4.55 6.57 -12.68
C THR A 218 3.65 5.39 -13.04
N LEU A 219 2.37 5.43 -12.69
CA LEU A 219 1.42 4.41 -13.13
C LEU A 219 1.15 4.63 -14.63
N HIS A 220 1.79 3.85 -15.49
CA HIS A 220 1.60 3.88 -16.96
C HIS A 220 0.21 3.38 -17.41
N LEU A 221 -0.79 3.43 -16.53
CA LEU A 221 -2.14 2.95 -16.75
C LEU A 221 -3.04 4.02 -17.38
N ARG A 222 -2.73 5.31 -17.19
CA ARG A 222 -3.58 6.43 -17.62
C ARG A 222 -3.87 6.43 -19.11
N GLY A 223 -2.86 6.49 -19.97
CA GLY A 223 -3.10 6.57 -21.41
C GLY A 223 -3.73 5.30 -21.99
N TRP A 224 -3.37 4.12 -21.47
CA TRP A 224 -4.02 2.86 -21.83
C TRP A 224 -5.51 2.86 -21.46
N LEU A 225 -5.86 3.28 -20.23
CA LEU A 225 -7.25 3.41 -19.80
C LEU A 225 -8.02 4.45 -20.62
N ALA A 226 -7.38 5.57 -20.97
CA ALA A 226 -7.95 6.62 -21.82
C ALA A 226 -8.31 6.06 -23.22
N GLY A 227 -7.47 5.19 -23.77
CA GLY A 227 -7.70 4.49 -25.03
C GLY A 227 -8.86 3.48 -24.97
N ILE A 228 -9.20 2.97 -23.79
CA ILE A 228 -10.34 2.06 -23.59
C ILE A 228 -11.63 2.84 -23.34
N SER A 229 -11.63 3.73 -22.35
CA SER A 229 -12.80 4.49 -21.93
C SER A 229 -12.41 5.69 -21.06
N ILE A 230 -12.91 6.87 -21.42
CA ILE A 230 -12.76 8.10 -20.62
C ILE A 230 -13.30 7.90 -19.20
N ARG A 231 -14.37 7.10 -19.03
CA ARG A 231 -14.92 6.78 -17.70
C ARG A 231 -13.96 5.90 -16.90
N ALA A 232 -13.29 4.93 -17.54
CA ALA A 232 -12.30 4.09 -16.87
C ALA A 232 -11.11 4.91 -16.36
N LEU A 233 -10.63 5.86 -17.18
CA LEU A 233 -9.60 6.82 -16.75
C LEU A 233 -10.07 7.65 -15.56
N ALA A 234 -11.28 8.22 -15.62
CA ALA A 234 -11.80 9.06 -14.53
C ALA A 234 -11.95 8.28 -13.22
N LEU A 235 -12.41 7.04 -13.26
CA LEU A 235 -12.51 6.18 -12.07
C LEU A 235 -11.12 5.81 -11.53
N PHE A 236 -10.15 5.54 -12.41
CA PHE A 236 -8.77 5.30 -11.98
C PHE A 236 -8.13 6.52 -11.33
N GLU A 237 -8.42 7.72 -11.81
CA GLU A 237 -7.96 8.97 -11.19
C GLU A 237 -8.48 9.13 -9.76
N LEU A 238 -9.74 8.75 -9.51
CA LEU A 238 -10.34 8.73 -8.16
C LEU A 238 -9.69 7.67 -7.26
N LEU A 239 -9.30 6.54 -7.84
CA LEU A 239 -8.68 5.44 -7.10
C LEU A 239 -7.22 5.72 -6.73
N ALA A 240 -6.39 6.12 -7.69
CA ALA A 240 -4.93 6.02 -7.55
C ALA A 240 -4.19 7.35 -7.75
N CYS A 241 -4.89 8.46 -8.01
CA CYS A 241 -4.24 9.75 -8.36
C CYS A 241 -4.52 10.87 -7.35
N GLY A 242 -5.01 10.56 -6.15
CA GLY A 242 -5.23 11.55 -5.10
C GLY A 242 -6.40 12.50 -5.37
N ARG A 243 -7.29 12.19 -6.33
CA ARG A 243 -8.48 13.01 -6.63
C ARG A 243 -9.60 12.86 -5.61
N ARG A 244 -9.52 11.82 -4.78
CA ARG A 244 -10.50 11.48 -3.77
C ARG A 244 -9.76 10.90 -2.57
N GLN A 245 -10.18 11.28 -1.37
CA GLN A 245 -9.55 10.85 -0.12
C GLN A 245 -10.64 10.45 0.87
N LEU A 246 -10.32 9.47 1.72
CA LEU A 246 -11.18 9.13 2.85
C LEU A 246 -11.07 10.21 3.95
N PRO A 247 -12.10 10.37 4.81
CA PRO A 247 -12.21 11.46 5.79
C PRO A 247 -11.03 11.63 6.75
N PHE A 248 -10.27 10.56 7.01
CA PHE A 248 -9.14 10.55 7.94
C PHE A 248 -7.81 10.23 7.23
N GLY A 249 -7.76 10.33 5.89
CA GLY A 249 -6.65 9.85 5.05
C GLY A 249 -5.64 10.91 4.56
N TYR A 250 -4.46 10.40 4.22
CA TYR A 250 -3.23 10.98 3.66
C TYR A 250 -2.48 12.06 4.47
N ARG A 251 -1.43 11.64 5.18
CA ARG A 251 -0.15 12.34 5.24
C ARG A 251 1.00 11.38 4.95
N SER A 252 2.08 11.90 4.39
CA SER A 252 3.24 11.09 4.00
C SER A 252 4.04 10.69 5.24
N GLY A 253 4.21 9.38 5.47
CA GLY A 253 5.22 8.84 6.40
C GLY A 253 4.70 8.24 7.71
N GLU A 254 3.38 8.08 7.91
CA GLU A 254 2.84 7.43 9.12
C GLU A 254 2.23 6.04 8.84
N LEU A 255 2.28 5.18 9.86
CA LEU A 255 1.70 3.85 9.82
C LEU A 255 0.18 3.97 9.64
N TYR A 256 -0.37 3.34 8.60
CA TYR A 256 -1.79 3.35 8.22
C TYR A 256 -2.30 4.57 7.43
N GLU A 257 -1.43 5.50 7.03
CA GLU A 257 -1.83 6.74 6.35
C GLU A 257 -1.71 6.73 4.81
N ASP A 258 -1.27 5.63 4.21
CA ASP A 258 -0.90 5.63 2.78
C ASP A 258 -2.09 5.54 1.81
N THR A 259 -3.33 5.71 2.27
CA THR A 259 -4.50 5.65 1.38
C THR A 259 -4.54 6.87 0.47
N ILE A 260 -4.49 6.65 -0.84
CA ILE A 260 -4.51 7.72 -1.85
C ILE A 260 -5.80 7.86 -2.62
N GLY A 261 -6.71 6.90 -2.50
CA GLY A 261 -8.02 6.98 -3.10
C GLY A 261 -8.80 5.71 -2.97
N TYR A 262 -10.06 5.78 -3.37
CA TYR A 262 -11.00 4.68 -3.26
C TYR A 262 -12.10 4.76 -4.31
N LEU A 263 -12.73 3.62 -4.57
CA LEU A 263 -13.96 3.49 -5.34
C LEU A 263 -15.03 2.82 -4.49
N THR A 264 -16.25 3.32 -4.58
CA THR A 264 -17.45 2.68 -4.01
C THR A 264 -17.82 1.42 -4.79
N PRO A 265 -18.60 0.48 -4.23
CA PRO A 265 -19.02 -0.73 -4.93
C PRO A 265 -19.65 -0.48 -6.30
N ASP A 266 -20.53 0.52 -6.42
CA ASP A 266 -21.18 0.87 -7.69
C ASP A 266 -20.19 1.39 -8.73
N GLU A 267 -19.18 2.15 -8.30
CA GLU A 267 -18.12 2.64 -9.17
C GLU A 267 -17.19 1.52 -9.61
N VAL A 268 -16.91 0.54 -8.75
CA VAL A 268 -16.16 -0.66 -9.11
C VAL A 268 -16.92 -1.48 -10.15
N VAL A 269 -18.24 -1.62 -10.02
CA VAL A 269 -19.08 -2.26 -11.04
C VAL A 269 -19.01 -1.50 -12.36
N GLN A 270 -19.11 -0.18 -12.34
CA GLN A 270 -18.95 0.65 -13.55
C GLN A 270 -17.55 0.53 -14.15
N PHE A 271 -16.52 0.45 -13.31
CA PHE A 271 -15.13 0.30 -13.75
C PHE A 271 -14.93 -1.05 -14.44
N ALA A 272 -15.40 -2.14 -13.81
CA ALA A 272 -15.37 -3.47 -14.39
C ALA A 272 -16.15 -3.56 -15.70
N GLN A 273 -17.29 -2.89 -15.82
CA GLN A 273 -18.06 -2.81 -17.06
C GLN A 273 -17.28 -2.11 -18.18
N CYS A 274 -16.61 -1.00 -17.88
CA CYS A 274 -15.76 -0.31 -18.86
C CYS A 274 -14.58 -1.19 -19.33
N LEU A 275 -14.06 -2.03 -18.43
CA LEU A 275 -12.90 -2.90 -18.66
C LEU A 275 -13.27 -4.32 -19.10
N ARG A 276 -14.55 -4.61 -19.35
CA ARG A 276 -15.05 -5.97 -19.62
C ARG A 276 -14.31 -6.67 -20.77
N HIS A 277 -14.03 -5.91 -21.83
CA HIS A 277 -13.39 -6.41 -23.05
C HIS A 277 -11.93 -5.95 -23.18
N ALA A 278 -11.39 -5.28 -22.17
CA ALA A 278 -10.01 -4.83 -22.18
C ALA A 278 -9.06 -6.02 -22.08
N GLN A 279 -8.00 -5.98 -22.90
CA GLN A 279 -6.88 -6.92 -22.86
C GLN A 279 -5.66 -6.19 -22.33
N ALA A 280 -5.01 -6.76 -21.32
CA ALA A 280 -3.75 -6.23 -20.83
C ALA A 280 -2.68 -6.38 -21.91
N PRO A 281 -1.76 -5.41 -22.06
CA PRO A 281 -0.56 -5.60 -22.85
C PRO A 281 0.26 -6.78 -22.33
N ASP A 282 1.00 -7.43 -23.22
CA ASP A 282 1.98 -8.45 -22.83
C ASP A 282 3.01 -7.84 -21.87
N PRO A 283 3.23 -8.42 -20.68
CA PRO A 283 4.22 -7.93 -19.71
C PRO A 283 5.62 -7.74 -20.30
N LEU A 284 6.05 -8.66 -21.18
CA LEU A 284 7.37 -8.57 -21.81
C LEU A 284 7.46 -7.37 -22.75
N LEU A 285 6.41 -7.12 -23.53
CA LEU A 285 6.33 -5.95 -24.40
C LEU A 285 6.27 -4.65 -23.59
N ALA A 286 5.54 -4.63 -22.48
CA ALA A 286 5.47 -3.46 -21.61
C ALA A 286 6.83 -3.12 -20.98
N GLN A 287 7.60 -4.14 -20.57
CA GLN A 287 8.95 -3.94 -20.04
C GLN A 287 9.91 -3.41 -21.12
N LEU A 288 9.88 -3.99 -22.32
CA LEU A 288 10.68 -3.51 -23.46
C LEU A 288 10.30 -2.09 -23.89
N ASP A 289 9.03 -1.74 -23.81
CA ASP A 289 8.56 -0.39 -24.13
C ASP A 289 9.04 0.63 -23.10
N TYR A 290 9.02 0.27 -21.82
CA TYR A 290 9.51 1.13 -20.74
C TYR A 290 11.04 1.37 -20.82
N THR A 291 11.83 0.35 -21.14
CA THR A 291 13.29 0.53 -21.32
C THR A 291 13.59 1.46 -22.48
N LYS A 292 12.88 1.33 -23.61
CA LYS A 292 12.98 2.26 -24.74
C LYS A 292 12.62 3.70 -24.34
N PHE A 293 11.52 3.87 -23.60
CA PHE A 293 11.10 5.18 -23.10
C PHE A 293 12.18 5.83 -22.22
N ARG A 294 12.80 5.07 -21.31
CA ARG A 294 13.91 5.56 -20.47
C ARG A 294 15.11 6.00 -21.30
N HIS A 295 15.48 5.24 -22.33
CA HIS A 295 16.55 5.64 -23.24
C HIS A 295 16.22 6.92 -24.03
N GLN A 296 14.97 7.08 -24.48
CA GLN A 296 14.51 8.28 -25.20
C GLN A 296 14.52 9.54 -24.33
N GLN A 297 14.13 9.43 -23.06
CA GLN A 297 14.19 10.56 -22.12
C GLN A 297 15.62 11.09 -21.93
N ASN A 298 16.61 10.21 -22.00
CA ASN A 298 18.02 10.58 -21.85
C ASN A 298 18.63 11.11 -23.15
N SER A 299 18.11 10.75 -24.33
CA SER A 299 18.73 11.05 -25.61
C SER A 299 18.24 12.33 -26.31
N ARG A 300 17.20 13.02 -25.79
CA ARG A 300 16.62 14.27 -26.35
C ARG A 300 16.16 14.22 -27.83
N GLN A 301 16.23 13.08 -28.50
CA GLN A 301 15.96 12.96 -29.94
C GLN A 301 14.48 12.77 -30.27
N GLU A 302 13.69 12.17 -29.37
CA GLU A 302 12.24 11.98 -29.54
C GLU A 302 11.55 12.17 -28.18
N PHE A 303 10.62 13.11 -28.10
CA PHE A 303 9.83 13.34 -26.89
C PHE A 303 8.59 12.45 -26.91
N ARG A 304 8.47 11.58 -25.91
CA ARG A 304 7.32 10.71 -25.68
C ARG A 304 6.75 11.01 -24.29
N MET A 305 5.43 10.99 -24.15
CA MET A 305 4.78 11.20 -22.85
C MET A 305 4.70 9.89 -22.05
N LEU A 306 4.68 10.00 -20.72
CA LEU A 306 4.57 8.85 -19.82
C LEU A 306 3.29 8.02 -20.08
N ASP A 307 2.19 8.70 -20.40
CA ASP A 307 0.90 8.05 -20.67
C ASP A 307 0.91 7.20 -21.94
N GLU A 308 1.90 7.39 -22.82
CA GLU A 308 2.04 6.62 -24.04
C GLU A 308 2.72 5.26 -23.79
N VAL A 309 3.34 5.06 -22.62
CA VAL A 309 4.04 3.82 -22.25
C VAL A 309 3.04 2.70 -21.94
N LEU A 310 3.33 1.48 -22.40
CA LEU A 310 2.51 0.31 -22.12
C LEU A 310 2.52 -0.06 -20.62
N PRO A 311 1.35 -0.30 -19.98
CA PRO A 311 1.28 -0.66 -18.58
C PRO A 311 1.66 -2.11 -18.29
N ALA A 312 2.72 -2.31 -17.48
CA ALA A 312 3.12 -3.63 -16.98
C ALA A 312 2.12 -4.25 -15.98
N HIS A 313 1.37 -3.43 -15.24
CA HIS A 313 0.45 -3.88 -14.18
C HIS A 313 -1.03 -3.91 -14.61
N ALA A 314 -1.32 -3.83 -15.91
CA ALA A 314 -2.70 -3.85 -16.41
C ALA A 314 -3.45 -5.13 -16.02
N THR A 315 -2.80 -6.28 -16.09
CA THR A 315 -3.41 -7.58 -15.68
C THR A 315 -3.84 -7.55 -14.22
N ALA A 316 -2.98 -7.04 -13.33
CA ALA A 316 -3.26 -6.93 -11.91
C ALA A 316 -4.49 -6.04 -11.65
N LEU A 317 -4.54 -4.86 -12.31
CA LEU A 317 -5.68 -3.95 -12.22
C LEU A 317 -6.99 -4.58 -12.74
N LEU A 318 -6.93 -5.29 -13.87
CA LEU A 318 -8.10 -5.95 -14.44
C LEU A 318 -8.64 -7.03 -13.50
N THR A 319 -7.75 -7.86 -12.95
CA THR A 319 -8.16 -8.96 -12.06
C THR A 319 -8.76 -8.43 -10.76
N VAL A 320 -8.11 -7.47 -10.10
CA VAL A 320 -8.61 -6.91 -8.84
C VAL A 320 -9.96 -6.22 -9.03
N THR A 321 -10.13 -5.50 -10.14
CA THR A 321 -11.40 -4.80 -10.45
C THR A 321 -12.53 -5.80 -10.72
N ARG A 322 -12.26 -6.90 -11.45
CA ARG A 322 -13.26 -7.95 -11.71
C ARG A 322 -13.66 -8.67 -10.44
N MET A 323 -12.69 -9.05 -9.60
CA MET A 323 -12.96 -9.71 -8.32
C MET A 323 -13.78 -8.80 -7.41
N ALA A 324 -13.37 -7.54 -7.22
CA ALA A 324 -14.10 -6.59 -6.39
C ALA A 324 -15.54 -6.38 -6.90
N ALA A 325 -15.75 -6.27 -8.22
CA ALA A 325 -17.09 -6.15 -8.80
C ALA A 325 -17.95 -7.41 -8.57
N GLN A 326 -17.37 -8.61 -8.67
CA GLN A 326 -18.07 -9.88 -8.44
C GLN A 326 -18.56 -10.01 -6.99
N TYR A 327 -17.77 -9.55 -6.02
CA TYR A 327 -18.11 -9.59 -4.60
C TYR A 327 -18.81 -8.32 -4.09
N HIS A 328 -19.14 -7.39 -4.98
CA HIS A 328 -19.76 -6.11 -4.64
C HIS A 328 -18.96 -5.30 -3.58
N LEU A 329 -17.63 -5.34 -3.70
CA LEU A 329 -16.70 -4.61 -2.86
C LEU A 329 -16.32 -3.28 -3.50
N GLY A 330 -15.99 -2.30 -2.67
CA GLY A 330 -15.22 -1.13 -3.09
C GLY A 330 -13.76 -1.50 -3.36
N LEU A 331 -12.98 -0.51 -3.83
CA LEU A 331 -11.54 -0.61 -3.95
C LEU A 331 -10.88 0.48 -3.11
N LEU A 332 -9.77 0.13 -2.45
CA LEU A 332 -8.93 1.05 -1.68
C LEU A 332 -7.51 1.01 -2.23
N CYS A 333 -6.94 2.16 -2.57
CA CYS A 333 -5.57 2.26 -3.06
C CYS A 333 -4.64 2.84 -2.00
N ARG A 334 -3.49 2.19 -1.81
CA ARG A 334 -2.46 2.53 -0.81
C ARG A 334 -1.07 2.60 -1.44
N ILE A 335 -0.12 3.28 -0.82
CA ILE A 335 1.30 3.35 -1.26
C ILE A 335 2.25 2.84 -0.16
#